data_AF-A0A812PGJ9-F1
#
_entry.id   AF-A0A812PGJ9-F1
#
_cell.length_a   1.000
_cell.length_b   1.000
_cell.length_c   1.000
_cell.angle_alpha   90.00
_cell.angle_beta   90.00
_cell.angle_gamma   90.00
#
_symmetry.space_group_name_H-M   'P 1'
#
loop_
_entity.id
_entity.type
_entity.pdbx_description
1 polymer ?
#
loop_
_entity_poly.entity_id
_entity_poly.type
_entity_poly.pdbx_seq_one_letter_code
_entity_poly.pdbx_strand_id
1 'polypeptide(L)'
;MLPSSSLRTGCRRMAAIALPTRVLSSPSAVHRRCLWMARCLFQPKRALSTQPSIPSMPQPRILIVNPNTSSDFTEKIRDAGRAAAAAAGAVVDAVQPAEGPESIESVYEELLSSPPTLRIMRERETECDAMVLACFSDHPALHAARECLRVPVVGLLDASVLTGLLLGDRVSIVSTSATWRPLLRKGCEALLGGNSARLASVRTIDLPVLALEGAPRQQGAPAESAGGAYGVDEAIERICAEAKQAVEGDGADVIVLGCAGMAGLRARVECAVGGGVDGGSLVAVVEPVAAAVECAASLARQRLFTAKRCLYSTPKVSPPHLADLVPPKNQDSTKLLALDKWFYNAKEAREAPVDKAYVCKVAEWKLSRGTFRPGLLQKAQSNSEAAVQKALKAASEVIDEDPAKAIKALDTTLAGIGPATASAVLCRAFPTKVAFMSDEAMLGCGLFSKASEIKYDLKTFARFNETVQMKAQELGAPWTGDTVAKALWATRTLQKDAAAPKPVMKVPAAKVSGSTGVKKTIAKNGKK
;
A
#
# COMPACT_ATOMS: atom_id res chain seq x y z
N MET A 1 13.44 -60.72 -50.32
CA MET A 1 12.78 -61.56 -49.30
C MET A 1 11.38 -61.00 -49.05
N LEU A 2 10.36 -61.69 -49.57
CA LEU A 2 8.93 -61.52 -49.28
C LEU A 2 8.60 -62.25 -47.94
N PRO A 3 7.35 -62.25 -47.39
CA PRO A 3 6.50 -61.10 -46.98
C PRO A 3 5.66 -61.38 -45.68
N SER A 4 4.77 -60.43 -45.33
CA SER A 4 3.39 -60.60 -44.79
C SER A 4 3.07 -61.24 -43.41
N SER A 5 2.22 -60.53 -42.62
CA SER A 5 0.92 -61.00 -42.04
C SER A 5 0.38 -59.92 -41.08
N SER A 6 -0.62 -59.09 -41.38
CA SER A 6 -2.09 -59.30 -41.49
C SER A 6 -2.80 -59.80 -40.21
N LEU A 7 -3.68 -58.94 -39.68
CA LEU A 7 -5.05 -59.21 -39.17
C LEU A 7 -5.25 -60.31 -38.09
N ARG A 8 -5.85 -59.95 -36.95
CA ARG A 8 -7.27 -60.27 -36.65
C ARG A 8 -7.75 -59.80 -35.27
N THR A 9 -9.03 -59.44 -35.31
CA THR A 9 -10.04 -59.27 -34.28
C THR A 9 -10.10 -60.38 -33.22
N GLY A 10 -10.47 -60.01 -31.99
CA GLY A 10 -10.71 -60.97 -30.91
C GLY A 10 -11.45 -60.36 -29.72
N CYS A 11 -12.73 -60.06 -29.90
CA CYS A 11 -13.65 -59.82 -28.78
C CYS A 11 -13.96 -61.19 -28.12
N ARG A 12 -13.52 -61.43 -26.89
CA ARG A 12 -14.02 -62.54 -26.06
C ARG A 12 -14.10 -62.15 -24.57
N ARG A 13 -15.36 -62.01 -24.15
CA ARG A 13 -16.00 -62.51 -22.91
C ARG A 13 -15.32 -62.31 -21.55
N MET A 14 -16.04 -61.54 -20.73
CA MET A 14 -16.27 -61.70 -19.30
C MET A 14 -15.63 -62.92 -18.63
N ALA A 15 -14.78 -62.65 -17.64
CA ALA A 15 -14.70 -63.43 -16.43
C ALA A 15 -14.97 -62.48 -15.26
N ALA A 16 -16.16 -62.63 -14.66
CA ALA A 16 -16.48 -62.05 -13.38
C ALA A 16 -15.71 -62.82 -12.30
N ILE A 17 -14.82 -62.13 -11.58
CA ILE A 17 -14.27 -62.63 -10.33
C ILE A 17 -14.75 -61.67 -9.24
N ALA A 18 -15.50 -62.22 -8.30
CA ALA A 18 -16.05 -61.53 -7.15
C ALA A 18 -14.94 -61.23 -6.11
N LEU A 19 -14.87 -59.95 -5.71
CA LEU A 19 -14.52 -59.34 -4.41
C LEU A 19 -13.54 -60.05 -3.44
N PRO A 20 -12.64 -59.28 -2.81
CA PRO A 20 -13.05 -58.74 -1.50
C PRO A 20 -12.71 -57.25 -1.29
N THR A 21 -13.60 -56.62 -0.53
CA THR A 21 -13.48 -55.33 0.11
C THR A 21 -12.30 -55.28 1.09
N ARG A 22 -11.29 -54.42 0.83
CA ARG A 22 -10.48 -53.74 1.87
C ARG A 22 -9.58 -52.65 1.26
N VAL A 23 -9.90 -51.41 1.62
CA VAL A 23 -9.02 -50.26 1.95
C VAL A 23 -7.71 -50.09 1.16
N LEU A 24 -7.58 -49.01 0.35
CA LEU A 24 -6.58 -47.92 0.50
C LEU A 24 -6.45 -47.01 -0.75
N SER A 25 -6.54 -45.70 -0.49
CA SER A 25 -5.76 -44.57 -1.07
C SER A 25 -5.76 -44.23 -2.58
N SER A 26 -6.35 -43.06 -2.88
CA SER A 26 -6.05 -42.09 -3.97
C SER A 26 -6.19 -42.52 -5.45
N PRO A 27 -6.85 -41.73 -6.34
CA PRO A 27 -6.86 -42.05 -7.76
C PRO A 27 -5.50 -41.74 -8.40
N SER A 28 -4.87 -42.77 -8.97
CA SER A 28 -3.62 -42.68 -9.72
C SER A 28 -3.75 -41.77 -10.95
N ALA A 29 -2.63 -41.23 -11.42
CA ALA A 29 -2.53 -40.25 -12.52
C ALA A 29 -3.22 -40.70 -13.83
N VAL A 30 -3.35 -42.01 -14.04
CA VAL A 30 -4.03 -42.61 -15.20
C VAL A 30 -5.53 -42.30 -15.19
N HIS A 31 -6.16 -42.29 -14.00
CA HIS A 31 -7.60 -42.05 -13.88
C HIS A 31 -8.00 -40.59 -14.21
N ARG A 32 -7.11 -39.63 -13.92
CA ARG A 32 -7.32 -38.21 -14.26
C ARG A 32 -7.14 -37.92 -15.76
N ARG A 33 -6.23 -38.64 -16.43
CA ARG A 33 -6.04 -38.54 -17.89
C ARG A 33 -7.23 -39.08 -18.68
N CYS A 34 -7.83 -40.19 -18.22
CA CYS A 34 -9.04 -40.73 -18.86
C CYS A 34 -10.27 -39.83 -18.69
N LEU A 35 -10.45 -39.22 -17.51
CA LEU A 35 -11.54 -38.25 -17.27
C LEU A 35 -11.38 -36.95 -18.09
N TRP A 36 -10.14 -36.51 -18.32
CA TRP A 36 -9.87 -35.37 -19.19
C TRP A 36 -10.13 -35.69 -20.67
N MET A 37 -9.66 -36.84 -21.16
CA MET A 37 -9.93 -37.29 -22.53
C MET A 37 -11.43 -37.53 -22.80
N ALA A 38 -12.17 -38.11 -21.86
CA ALA A 38 -13.61 -38.30 -21.99
C ALA A 38 -14.36 -36.95 -22.05
N ARG A 39 -13.91 -35.93 -21.31
CA ARG A 39 -14.47 -34.57 -21.38
C ARG A 39 -14.19 -33.85 -22.70
N CYS A 40 -13.07 -34.15 -23.35
CA CYS A 40 -12.73 -33.59 -24.67
C CYS A 40 -13.45 -34.30 -25.82
N LEU A 41 -13.69 -35.61 -25.71
CA LEU A 41 -14.27 -36.42 -26.79
C LEU A 41 -15.80 -36.34 -26.89
N PHE A 42 -16.50 -35.96 -25.82
CA PHE A 42 -17.97 -35.93 -25.75
C PHE A 42 -18.58 -34.51 -25.63
N GLN A 43 -17.86 -33.46 -26.01
CA GLN A 43 -18.46 -32.13 -26.18
C GLN A 43 -19.33 -32.11 -27.47
N PRO A 44 -20.59 -31.65 -27.41
CA PRO A 44 -21.44 -31.60 -28.60
C PRO A 44 -20.83 -30.66 -29.64
N LYS A 45 -20.68 -31.16 -30.88
CA LYS A 45 -20.26 -30.37 -32.05
C LYS A 45 -21.25 -29.21 -32.23
N ARG A 46 -20.86 -28.00 -31.81
CA ARG A 46 -21.59 -26.77 -32.14
C ARG A 46 -21.57 -26.60 -33.66
N ALA A 47 -22.75 -26.49 -34.24
CA ALA A 47 -22.94 -26.23 -35.66
C ALA A 47 -22.18 -24.95 -36.06
N LEU A 48 -21.56 -24.99 -37.24
CA LEU A 48 -20.98 -23.83 -37.93
C LEU A 48 -22.10 -22.84 -38.26
N SER A 49 -22.40 -21.98 -37.31
CA SER A 49 -23.18 -20.76 -37.50
C SER A 49 -22.19 -19.62 -37.64
N THR A 50 -22.28 -18.90 -38.78
CA THR A 50 -21.85 -17.52 -39.04
C THR A 50 -20.64 -17.02 -38.23
N GLN A 51 -19.52 -16.73 -38.91
CA GLN A 51 -18.31 -16.18 -38.28
C GLN A 51 -18.66 -15.23 -37.14
N PRO A 52 -18.35 -15.58 -35.88
CA PRO A 52 -18.60 -14.67 -34.79
C PRO A 52 -17.74 -13.44 -35.04
N SER A 53 -18.35 -12.25 -35.09
CA SER A 53 -17.61 -11.02 -34.91
C SER A 53 -16.74 -11.20 -33.68
N ILE A 54 -15.43 -11.07 -33.83
CA ILE A 54 -14.50 -11.16 -32.70
C ILE A 54 -14.98 -10.10 -31.71
N PRO A 55 -15.47 -10.46 -30.52
CA PRO A 55 -15.86 -9.46 -29.54
C PRO A 55 -14.62 -8.61 -29.30
N SER A 56 -14.74 -7.28 -29.44
CA SER A 56 -13.64 -6.37 -29.19
C SER A 56 -13.10 -6.69 -27.79
N MET A 57 -11.87 -7.21 -27.75
CA MET A 57 -11.22 -7.45 -26.47
C MET A 57 -11.15 -6.08 -25.77
N PRO A 58 -11.57 -5.99 -24.50
CA PRO A 58 -11.46 -4.73 -23.77
C PRO A 58 -10.00 -4.28 -23.82
N GLN A 59 -9.80 -2.99 -24.10
CA GLN A 59 -8.46 -2.41 -24.18
C GLN A 59 -7.73 -2.63 -22.84
N PRO A 60 -6.49 -3.17 -22.86
CA PRO A 60 -5.72 -3.35 -21.63
C PRO A 60 -5.61 -2.06 -20.85
N ARG A 61 -5.85 -2.12 -19.54
CA ARG A 61 -5.65 -1.00 -18.63
C ARG A 61 -4.27 -1.12 -18.00
N ILE A 62 -3.42 -0.13 -18.23
CA ILE A 62 -2.04 -0.11 -17.74
C ILE A 62 -1.92 1.00 -16.70
N LEU A 63 -1.34 0.68 -15.54
CA LEU A 63 -0.97 1.69 -14.57
C LEU A 63 0.55 1.89 -14.58
N ILE A 64 0.98 3.10 -14.92
CA ILE A 64 2.37 3.50 -14.76
C ILE A 64 2.54 4.10 -13.36
N VAL A 65 3.48 3.61 -12.58
CA VAL A 65 3.81 4.17 -11.26
C VAL A 65 5.20 4.77 -11.33
N ASN A 66 5.27 6.09 -11.27
CA ASN A 66 6.50 6.82 -11.02
C ASN A 66 6.85 6.67 -9.53
N PRO A 67 8.01 6.10 -9.16
CA PRO A 67 8.34 5.89 -7.76
C PRO A 67 8.83 7.13 -7.02
N ASN A 68 9.19 8.22 -7.72
CA ASN A 68 9.53 9.50 -7.09
C ASN A 68 8.29 10.38 -6.88
N THR A 69 8.41 11.48 -6.13
CA THR A 69 7.26 12.33 -5.79
C THR A 69 6.97 13.46 -6.79
N SER A 70 7.78 13.63 -7.84
CA SER A 70 7.63 14.72 -8.80
C SER A 70 6.36 14.54 -9.65
N SER A 71 5.43 15.50 -9.54
CA SER A 71 4.26 15.57 -10.41
C SER A 71 4.65 15.83 -11.86
N ASP A 72 5.65 16.67 -12.07
CA ASP A 72 6.06 17.12 -13.41
C ASP A 72 6.66 15.97 -14.21
N PHE A 73 7.49 15.13 -13.58
CA PHE A 73 7.92 13.87 -14.20
C PHE A 73 6.76 12.93 -14.47
N THR A 74 5.80 12.86 -13.55
CA THR A 74 4.65 11.98 -13.71
C THR A 74 3.77 12.39 -14.90
N GLU A 75 3.57 13.69 -15.12
CA GLU A 75 2.88 14.21 -16.31
C GLU A 75 3.61 13.84 -17.60
N LYS A 76 4.94 14.06 -17.67
CA LYS A 76 5.74 13.68 -18.85
C LYS A 76 5.67 12.17 -19.14
N ILE A 77 5.78 11.36 -18.10
CA ILE A 77 5.62 9.90 -18.19
C ILE A 77 4.21 9.54 -18.66
N ARG A 78 3.18 10.26 -18.18
CA ARG A 78 1.80 10.05 -18.61
C ARG A 78 1.62 10.33 -20.09
N ASP A 79 2.17 11.41 -20.60
CA ASP A 79 2.03 11.81 -21.99
C ASP A 79 2.72 10.81 -22.93
N ALA A 80 3.96 10.42 -22.62
CA ALA A 80 4.67 9.38 -23.37
C ALA A 80 3.95 8.03 -23.28
N GLY A 81 3.47 7.66 -22.10
CA GLY A 81 2.68 6.47 -21.89
C GLY A 81 1.41 6.46 -22.73
N ARG A 82 0.68 7.58 -22.79
CA ARG A 82 -0.56 7.72 -23.59
C ARG A 82 -0.30 7.59 -25.07
N ALA A 83 0.79 8.19 -25.57
CA ALA A 83 1.20 8.06 -26.97
C ALA A 83 1.47 6.58 -27.33
N ALA A 84 2.25 5.87 -26.49
CA ALA A 84 2.55 4.45 -26.69
C ALA A 84 1.30 3.55 -26.54
N ALA A 85 0.45 3.82 -25.56
CA ALA A 85 -0.78 3.08 -25.32
C ALA A 85 -1.76 3.20 -26.50
N ALA A 86 -1.86 4.38 -27.12
CA ALA A 86 -2.68 4.59 -28.31
C ALA A 86 -2.23 3.68 -29.47
N ALA A 87 -0.92 3.57 -29.71
CA ALA A 87 -0.37 2.65 -30.71
C ALA A 87 -0.59 1.18 -30.35
N ALA A 88 -0.54 0.84 -29.06
CA ALA A 88 -0.73 -0.53 -28.56
C ALA A 88 -2.20 -0.97 -28.42
N GLY A 89 -3.16 -0.06 -28.62
CA GLY A 89 -4.58 -0.31 -28.38
C GLY A 89 -4.91 -0.53 -26.90
N ALA A 90 -4.25 0.21 -26.01
CA ALA A 90 -4.39 0.14 -24.55
C ALA A 90 -4.85 1.50 -23.97
N VAL A 91 -5.30 1.47 -22.71
CA VAL A 91 -5.59 2.66 -21.90
C VAL A 91 -4.56 2.73 -20.79
N VAL A 92 -4.04 3.92 -20.52
CA VAL A 92 -3.00 4.11 -19.51
C VAL A 92 -3.32 5.26 -18.57
N ASP A 93 -2.93 5.09 -17.32
CA ASP A 93 -2.88 6.14 -16.30
C ASP A 93 -1.48 6.16 -15.68
N ALA A 94 -1.07 7.31 -15.13
CA ALA A 94 0.23 7.46 -14.49
C ALA A 94 0.09 8.20 -13.16
N VAL A 95 0.65 7.61 -12.10
CA VAL A 95 0.54 8.09 -10.72
C VAL A 95 1.89 8.05 -10.01
N GLN A 96 1.97 8.77 -8.89
CA GLN A 96 3.15 8.85 -8.04
C GLN A 96 2.78 8.87 -6.56
N PRO A 97 3.69 8.47 -5.66
CA PRO A 97 3.48 8.60 -4.23
C PRO A 97 3.52 10.05 -3.74
N ALA A 98 2.79 10.32 -2.65
CA ALA A 98 2.82 11.60 -1.96
C ALA A 98 4.03 11.78 -1.02
N GLU A 99 4.78 10.70 -0.78
CA GLU A 99 5.95 10.67 0.12
C GLU A 99 7.06 9.85 -0.54
N GLY A 100 8.31 10.19 -0.23
CA GLY A 100 9.49 9.59 -0.86
C GLY A 100 10.44 10.68 -1.38
N PRO A 101 11.48 10.28 -2.12
CA PRO A 101 12.40 11.23 -2.72
C PRO A 101 11.79 11.89 -3.96
N GLU A 102 12.12 13.16 -4.20
CA GLU A 102 11.66 13.93 -5.37
C GLU A 102 12.28 13.42 -6.68
N SER A 103 13.52 12.93 -6.61
CA SER A 103 14.20 12.20 -7.68
C SER A 103 14.98 11.03 -7.09
N ILE A 104 15.28 10.00 -7.88
CA ILE A 104 15.99 8.80 -7.40
C ILE A 104 17.37 8.77 -8.06
N GLU A 105 18.40 8.97 -7.25
CA GLU A 105 19.79 9.13 -7.67
C GLU A 105 20.78 8.21 -6.94
N SER A 106 20.25 7.33 -6.07
CA SER A 106 21.03 6.43 -5.23
C SER A 106 20.24 5.18 -4.82
N VAL A 107 20.97 4.14 -4.40
CA VAL A 107 20.37 2.91 -3.81
C VAL A 107 19.51 3.24 -2.58
N TYR A 108 19.93 4.24 -1.78
CA TYR A 108 19.15 4.67 -0.61
C TYR A 108 17.78 5.20 -1.03
N GLU A 109 17.72 6.02 -2.07
CA GLU A 109 16.47 6.59 -2.58
C GLU A 109 15.59 5.54 -3.27
N GLU A 110 16.15 4.56 -3.96
CA GLU A 110 15.40 3.40 -4.46
C GLU A 110 14.72 2.61 -3.33
N LEU A 111 15.40 2.45 -2.19
CA LEU A 111 14.84 1.78 -1.03
C LEU A 111 13.78 2.63 -0.33
N LEU A 112 13.97 3.94 -0.23
CA LEU A 112 12.98 4.87 0.33
C LEU A 112 11.71 4.97 -0.53
N SER A 113 11.85 4.97 -1.85
CA SER A 113 10.73 5.04 -2.79
C SER A 113 9.92 3.74 -2.84
N SER A 114 10.54 2.61 -2.47
CA SER A 114 9.94 1.27 -2.63
C SER A 114 8.65 1.07 -1.83
N PRO A 115 8.57 1.30 -0.50
CA PRO A 115 7.33 1.12 0.26
C PRO A 115 6.13 1.97 -0.23
N PRO A 116 6.25 3.30 -0.44
CA PRO A 116 5.11 4.09 -0.88
C PRO A 116 4.66 3.75 -2.32
N THR A 117 5.59 3.37 -3.19
CA THR A 117 5.31 2.86 -4.54
C THR A 117 4.52 1.56 -4.50
N LEU A 118 5.00 0.56 -3.74
CA LEU A 118 4.34 -0.74 -3.60
C LEU A 118 2.94 -0.63 -3.01
N ARG A 119 2.71 0.35 -2.12
CA ARG A 119 1.38 0.65 -1.58
C ARG A 119 0.41 1.03 -2.69
N ILE A 120 0.77 1.99 -3.54
CA ILE A 120 -0.07 2.43 -4.66
C ILE A 120 -0.36 1.27 -5.61
N MET A 121 0.69 0.53 -5.98
CA MET A 121 0.54 -0.62 -6.86
C MET A 121 -0.41 -1.67 -6.25
N ARG A 122 -0.32 -1.94 -4.95
CA ARG A 122 -1.23 -2.85 -4.27
C ARG A 122 -2.67 -2.35 -4.25
N GLU A 123 -2.87 -1.09 -3.86
CA GLU A 123 -4.20 -0.47 -3.73
C GLU A 123 -4.94 -0.44 -5.07
N ARG A 124 -4.20 -0.24 -6.17
CA ARG A 124 -4.77 -0.14 -7.53
C ARG A 124 -4.65 -1.41 -8.37
N GLU A 125 -4.26 -2.54 -7.76
CA GLU A 125 -4.10 -3.83 -8.47
C GLU A 125 -5.37 -4.25 -9.23
N THR A 126 -6.54 -4.05 -8.63
CA THR A 126 -7.82 -4.42 -9.24
C THR A 126 -8.29 -3.47 -10.34
N GLU A 127 -7.57 -2.37 -10.57
CA GLU A 127 -7.94 -1.33 -11.53
C GLU A 127 -7.15 -1.40 -12.84
N CYS A 128 -6.26 -2.38 -13.00
CA CYS A 128 -5.42 -2.53 -14.17
C CYS A 128 -5.17 -4.00 -14.52
N ASP A 129 -4.76 -4.24 -15.76
CA ASP A 129 -4.41 -5.56 -16.29
C ASP A 129 -2.89 -5.79 -16.29
N ALA A 130 -2.10 -4.70 -16.23
CA ALA A 130 -0.65 -4.70 -16.13
C ALA A 130 -0.16 -3.40 -15.48
N MET A 131 1.05 -3.43 -14.92
CA MET A 131 1.69 -2.23 -14.38
C MET A 131 3.09 -2.00 -14.95
N VAL A 132 3.48 -0.73 -15.00
CA VAL A 132 4.84 -0.30 -15.33
C VAL A 132 5.43 0.42 -14.11
N LEU A 133 6.63 0.02 -13.69
CA LEU A 133 7.40 0.79 -12.70
C LEU A 133 8.34 1.74 -13.45
N ALA A 134 8.07 3.05 -13.38
CA ALA A 134 8.73 4.06 -14.18
C ALA A 134 10.02 4.61 -13.56
N CYS A 135 10.93 3.72 -13.19
CA CYS A 135 12.32 4.05 -12.88
C CYS A 135 13.24 3.23 -13.78
N PHE A 136 14.24 3.89 -14.39
CA PHE A 136 15.18 3.23 -15.27
C PHE A 136 16.32 2.61 -14.44
N SER A 137 16.04 1.49 -13.79
CA SER A 137 17.01 0.71 -13.01
C SER A 137 16.48 -0.70 -12.77
N ASP A 138 17.30 -1.56 -12.17
CA ASP A 138 16.85 -2.83 -11.58
C ASP A 138 16.24 -2.58 -10.19
N HIS A 139 15.17 -1.78 -10.19
CA HIS A 139 14.63 -1.17 -8.97
C HIS A 139 14.05 -2.23 -8.01
N PRO A 140 14.37 -2.22 -6.70
CA PRO A 140 13.91 -3.24 -5.74
C PRO A 140 12.38 -3.44 -5.71
N ALA A 141 11.62 -2.34 -5.80
CA ALA A 141 10.17 -2.38 -5.90
C ALA A 141 9.63 -3.22 -7.08
N LEU A 142 10.38 -3.40 -8.17
CA LEU A 142 9.96 -4.23 -9.30
C LEU A 142 9.79 -5.68 -8.89
N HIS A 143 10.80 -6.25 -8.22
CA HIS A 143 10.77 -7.64 -7.78
C HIS A 143 9.74 -7.84 -6.66
N ALA A 144 9.65 -6.91 -5.72
CA ALA A 144 8.64 -6.95 -4.66
C ALA A 144 7.21 -6.84 -5.23
N ALA A 145 6.98 -6.01 -6.25
CA ALA A 145 5.71 -5.92 -6.95
C ALA A 145 5.39 -7.23 -7.67
N ARG A 146 6.39 -7.84 -8.34
CA ARG A 146 6.26 -9.17 -8.98
C ARG A 146 5.96 -10.28 -7.98
N GLU A 147 6.47 -10.24 -6.75
CA GLU A 147 6.09 -11.18 -5.68
C GLU A 147 4.66 -10.97 -5.20
N CYS A 148 4.30 -9.70 -5.01
CA CYS A 148 3.14 -9.37 -4.21
C CYS A 148 1.86 -9.25 -5.09
N LEU A 149 1.94 -8.77 -6.33
CA LEU A 149 0.82 -8.56 -7.25
C LEU A 149 0.60 -9.74 -8.21
N ARG A 150 -0.62 -9.91 -8.73
CA ARG A 150 -0.97 -10.96 -9.70
C ARG A 150 -0.77 -10.50 -11.14
N VAL A 151 -1.04 -9.22 -11.42
CA VAL A 151 -0.83 -8.62 -12.74
C VAL A 151 0.67 -8.61 -13.10
N PRO A 152 1.03 -8.69 -14.39
CA PRO A 152 2.42 -8.52 -14.82
C PRO A 152 2.90 -7.09 -14.49
N VAL A 153 4.15 -7.01 -14.00
CA VAL A 153 4.83 -5.76 -13.70
C VAL A 153 6.10 -5.66 -14.54
N VAL A 154 6.19 -4.59 -15.33
CA VAL A 154 7.28 -4.33 -16.28
C VAL A 154 8.12 -3.17 -15.77
N GLY A 155 9.44 -3.35 -15.71
CA GLY A 155 10.40 -2.28 -15.42
C GLY A 155 10.91 -1.64 -16.71
N LEU A 156 11.31 -0.37 -16.64
CA LEU A 156 11.81 0.34 -17.82
C LEU A 156 13.12 -0.26 -18.36
N LEU A 157 14.07 -0.61 -17.48
CA LEU A 157 15.36 -1.19 -17.86
C LEU A 157 15.17 -2.48 -18.66
N ASP A 158 14.47 -3.47 -18.09
CA ASP A 158 14.16 -4.75 -18.73
C ASP A 158 13.55 -4.57 -20.12
N ALA A 159 12.46 -3.80 -20.20
CA ALA A 159 11.71 -3.63 -21.43
C ALA A 159 12.55 -2.95 -22.51
N SER A 160 13.33 -1.94 -22.14
CA SER A 160 14.09 -1.14 -23.10
C SER A 160 15.30 -1.89 -23.64
N VAL A 161 16.06 -2.58 -22.77
CA VAL A 161 17.21 -3.39 -23.18
C VAL A 161 16.77 -4.55 -24.05
N LEU A 162 15.71 -5.28 -23.66
CA LEU A 162 15.20 -6.39 -24.48
C LEU A 162 14.65 -5.90 -25.82
N THR A 163 13.95 -4.76 -25.86
CA THR A 163 13.49 -4.15 -27.11
C THR A 163 14.68 -3.76 -27.99
N GLY A 164 15.72 -3.15 -27.42
CA GLY A 164 16.92 -2.80 -28.16
C GLY A 164 17.63 -4.02 -28.78
N LEU A 165 17.69 -5.12 -28.04
CA LEU A 165 18.28 -6.38 -28.52
C LEU A 165 17.43 -7.13 -29.56
N LEU A 166 16.18 -6.70 -29.80
CA LEU A 166 15.41 -7.15 -30.96
C LEU A 166 15.74 -6.34 -32.23
N LEU A 167 16.34 -5.16 -32.07
CA LEU A 167 16.61 -4.20 -33.15
C LEU A 167 18.09 -4.20 -33.59
N GLY A 168 19.02 -4.55 -32.69
CA GLY A 168 20.46 -4.64 -32.97
C GLY A 168 21.18 -5.60 -32.02
N ASP A 169 22.45 -5.85 -32.28
CA ASP A 169 23.27 -6.79 -31.49
C ASP A 169 23.78 -6.16 -30.19
N ARG A 170 23.99 -4.82 -30.19
CA ARG A 170 24.72 -4.12 -29.14
C ARG A 170 24.06 -2.81 -28.72
N VAL A 171 23.48 -2.83 -27.52
CA VAL A 171 22.82 -1.66 -26.92
C VAL A 171 23.81 -0.82 -26.10
N SER A 172 23.67 0.50 -26.15
CA SER A 172 24.24 1.42 -25.16
C SER A 172 23.14 2.20 -24.44
N ILE A 173 23.32 2.39 -23.15
CA ILE A 173 22.42 3.22 -22.33
C ILE A 173 23.02 4.61 -22.17
N VAL A 174 22.23 5.65 -22.41
CA VAL A 174 22.60 7.05 -22.12
C VAL A 174 21.71 7.57 -20.99
N SER A 175 22.31 7.84 -19.82
CA SER A 175 21.59 8.23 -18.59
C SER A 175 22.08 9.58 -18.04
N THR A 176 21.62 9.95 -16.84
CA THR A 176 21.83 11.27 -16.21
C THR A 176 23.18 11.38 -15.49
N SER A 177 23.23 11.02 -14.21
CA SER A 177 24.40 11.17 -13.34
C SER A 177 25.40 10.02 -13.48
N ALA A 178 26.72 10.29 -13.42
CA ALA A 178 27.72 9.22 -13.41
C ALA A 178 27.57 8.23 -12.25
N THR A 179 27.02 8.67 -11.11
CA THR A 179 26.79 7.82 -9.93
C THR A 179 25.86 6.64 -10.25
N TRP A 180 24.96 6.78 -11.23
CA TRP A 180 24.06 5.71 -11.67
C TRP A 180 24.74 4.63 -12.50
N ARG A 181 25.87 4.94 -13.15
CA ARG A 181 26.51 4.05 -14.13
C ARG A 181 26.79 2.64 -13.59
N PRO A 182 27.35 2.45 -12.37
CA PRO A 182 27.59 1.12 -11.83
C PRO A 182 26.30 0.34 -11.57
N LEU A 183 25.23 1.02 -11.15
CA LEU A 183 23.95 0.38 -10.85
C LEU A 183 23.23 -0.05 -12.13
N LEU A 184 23.20 0.80 -13.16
CA LEU A 184 22.64 0.43 -14.47
C LEU A 184 23.39 -0.75 -15.10
N ARG A 185 24.72 -0.76 -15.00
CA ARG A 185 25.53 -1.90 -15.45
C ARG A 185 25.15 -3.19 -14.71
N LYS A 186 25.03 -3.15 -13.38
CA LYS A 186 24.59 -4.30 -12.58
C LYS A 186 23.19 -4.78 -12.97
N GLY A 187 22.26 -3.86 -13.24
CA GLY A 187 20.92 -4.21 -13.71
C GLY A 187 20.97 -4.93 -15.06
N CYS A 188 21.77 -4.45 -16.00
CA CYS A 188 21.98 -5.14 -17.28
C CYS A 188 22.67 -6.50 -17.11
N GLU A 189 23.64 -6.62 -16.20
CA GLU A 189 24.28 -7.90 -15.89
C GLU A 189 23.26 -8.90 -15.33
N ALA A 190 22.39 -8.47 -14.42
CA ALA A 190 21.31 -9.31 -13.88
C ALA A 190 20.34 -9.77 -14.99
N LEU A 191 19.97 -8.86 -15.90
CA LEU A 191 19.08 -9.15 -17.02
C LEU A 191 19.71 -10.07 -18.08
N LEU A 192 20.98 -9.87 -18.40
CA LEU A 192 21.69 -10.58 -19.48
C LEU A 192 22.40 -11.85 -19.00
N GLY A 193 22.39 -12.13 -17.69
CA GLY A 193 23.01 -13.33 -17.11
C GLY A 193 24.52 -13.20 -16.90
N GLY A 194 25.02 -11.99 -16.65
CA GLY A 194 26.42 -11.67 -16.40
C GLY A 194 26.94 -10.53 -17.26
N ASN A 195 28.27 -10.34 -17.25
CA ASN A 195 28.91 -9.38 -18.16
C ASN A 195 28.72 -9.84 -19.61
N SER A 196 28.14 -8.99 -20.45
CA SER A 196 27.72 -9.33 -21.79
C SER A 196 28.21 -8.30 -22.80
N ALA A 197 28.81 -8.76 -23.89
CA ALA A 197 29.23 -7.91 -25.00
C ALA A 197 28.06 -7.21 -25.72
N ARG A 198 26.82 -7.68 -25.47
CA ARG A 198 25.59 -7.05 -25.97
C ARG A 198 25.29 -5.70 -25.31
N LEU A 199 25.87 -5.43 -24.14
CA LEU A 199 25.89 -4.08 -23.57
C LEU A 199 27.20 -3.41 -23.98
N ALA A 200 27.14 -2.59 -25.02
CA ALA A 200 28.30 -1.84 -25.51
C ALA A 200 28.84 -0.87 -24.44
N SER A 201 27.96 -0.05 -23.87
CA SER A 201 28.34 0.88 -22.80
C SER A 201 27.14 1.40 -21.98
N VAL A 202 27.48 2.01 -20.84
CA VAL A 202 26.58 2.90 -20.11
C VAL A 202 27.28 4.25 -20.03
N ARG A 203 26.71 5.26 -20.68
CA ARG A 203 27.17 6.64 -20.72
C ARG A 203 26.26 7.54 -19.91
N THR A 204 26.80 8.66 -19.43
CA THR A 204 26.12 9.58 -18.52
C THR A 204 26.49 11.00 -18.87
N ILE A 205 25.54 11.92 -18.81
CA ILE A 205 25.73 13.35 -19.11
C ILE A 205 26.25 14.17 -17.92
N ASP A 206 26.35 13.52 -16.75
CA ASP A 206 26.82 14.06 -15.48
C ASP A 206 26.01 15.27 -14.96
N LEU A 207 24.70 15.19 -15.18
CA LEU A 207 23.71 16.13 -14.63
C LEU A 207 22.73 15.41 -13.71
N PRO A 208 22.19 16.09 -12.67
CA PRO A 208 21.09 15.56 -11.87
C PRO A 208 19.84 15.27 -12.72
N VAL A 209 19.03 14.31 -12.30
CA VAL A 209 17.76 13.94 -12.93
C VAL A 209 16.83 15.15 -13.06
N LEU A 210 16.76 15.99 -12.02
CA LEU A 210 15.95 17.21 -12.01
C LEU A 210 16.37 18.23 -13.09
N ALA A 211 17.59 18.15 -13.64
CA ALA A 211 17.99 19.00 -14.77
C ALA A 211 17.19 18.73 -16.06
N LEU A 212 16.40 17.65 -16.09
CA LEU A 212 15.47 17.33 -17.17
C LEU A 212 14.07 17.95 -16.96
N GLU A 213 13.80 18.65 -15.86
CA GLU A 213 12.53 19.36 -15.61
C GLU A 213 12.50 20.73 -16.31
N GLY A 214 11.34 21.08 -16.90
CA GLY A 214 11.21 22.15 -17.88
C GLY A 214 10.64 23.48 -17.37
N ALA A 215 10.58 23.71 -16.06
CA ALA A 215 10.09 24.97 -15.51
C ALA A 215 11.19 25.74 -14.77
N PRO A 216 11.38 27.05 -15.01
CA PRO A 216 12.23 27.87 -14.16
C PRO A 216 11.66 27.90 -12.73
N ARG A 217 12.51 27.65 -11.73
CA ARG A 217 12.15 27.79 -10.31
C ARG A 217 11.56 29.18 -10.07
N GLN A 218 10.48 29.25 -9.27
CA GLN A 218 10.04 30.53 -8.73
C GLN A 218 11.20 31.15 -7.94
N GLN A 219 11.51 32.42 -8.23
CA GLN A 219 12.54 33.19 -7.53
C GLN A 219 12.20 33.23 -6.03
N GLY A 220 12.97 32.53 -5.19
CA GLY A 220 12.82 32.59 -3.73
C GLY A 220 13.11 31.32 -2.93
N ALA A 221 13.36 30.16 -3.55
CA ALA A 221 13.73 28.95 -2.82
C ALA A 221 15.23 28.95 -2.43
N PRO A 222 15.61 28.51 -1.20
CA PRO A 222 17.01 28.46 -0.75
C PRO A 222 17.89 27.62 -1.70
N ALA A 223 19.11 28.10 -1.94
CA ALA A 223 20.04 27.64 -2.98
C ALA A 223 20.72 26.27 -2.74
N GLU A 224 20.17 25.39 -1.90
CA GLU A 224 20.87 24.16 -1.47
C GLU A 224 20.47 22.87 -2.20
N SER A 225 19.46 22.90 -3.08
CA SER A 225 19.13 21.76 -3.95
C SER A 225 19.69 21.99 -5.38
N ALA A 226 20.68 21.18 -5.76
CA ALA A 226 21.60 21.32 -6.90
C ALA A 226 21.00 21.32 -8.34
N GLY A 227 19.68 21.40 -8.51
CA GLY A 227 19.00 21.36 -9.82
C GLY A 227 18.89 22.69 -10.59
N GLY A 228 19.50 23.79 -10.12
CA GLY A 228 19.23 25.14 -10.63
C GLY A 228 20.24 25.73 -11.62
N ALA A 229 21.34 25.05 -11.95
CA ALA A 229 22.44 25.64 -12.73
C ALA A 229 22.40 25.32 -14.24
N TYR A 230 21.63 24.32 -14.67
CA TYR A 230 21.67 23.79 -16.04
C TYR A 230 20.30 23.88 -16.70
N GLY A 231 20.25 24.29 -17.97
CA GLY A 231 19.02 24.34 -18.76
C GLY A 231 18.70 23.00 -19.44
N VAL A 232 17.42 22.74 -19.71
CA VAL A 232 16.97 21.51 -20.40
C VAL A 232 17.64 21.32 -21.75
N ASP A 233 17.90 22.42 -22.49
CA ASP A 233 18.57 22.34 -23.80
C ASP A 233 20.01 21.83 -23.68
N GLU A 234 20.75 22.28 -22.67
CA GLU A 234 22.10 21.79 -22.40
C GLU A 234 22.10 20.29 -22.06
N ALA A 235 21.13 19.85 -21.24
CA ALA A 235 20.99 18.43 -20.93
C ALA A 235 20.75 17.61 -22.19
N ILE A 236 19.91 18.09 -23.12
CA ILE A 236 19.62 17.38 -24.37
C ILE A 236 20.84 17.37 -25.31
N GLU A 237 21.58 18.46 -25.40
CA GLU A 237 22.84 18.49 -26.18
C GLU A 237 23.85 17.46 -25.68
N ARG A 238 24.03 17.36 -24.35
CA ARG A 238 24.90 16.35 -23.74
C ARG A 238 24.40 14.93 -23.99
N ILE A 239 23.08 14.69 -23.92
CA ILE A 239 22.49 13.37 -24.23
C ILE A 239 22.83 12.98 -25.68
N CYS A 240 22.64 13.90 -26.62
CA CYS A 240 22.97 13.69 -28.02
C CYS A 240 24.46 13.44 -28.25
N ALA A 241 25.34 14.16 -27.54
CA ALA A 241 26.78 13.96 -27.63
C ALA A 241 27.20 12.57 -27.10
N GLU A 242 26.72 12.16 -25.93
CA GLU A 242 27.00 10.83 -25.37
C GLU A 242 26.43 9.70 -26.23
N ALA A 243 25.25 9.90 -26.85
CA ALA A 243 24.69 8.94 -27.78
C ALA A 243 25.59 8.74 -29.02
N LYS A 244 26.12 9.83 -29.60
CA LYS A 244 27.10 9.73 -30.71
C LYS A 244 28.35 8.97 -30.28
N GLN A 245 28.88 9.27 -29.10
CA GLN A 245 30.07 8.58 -28.58
C GLN A 245 29.82 7.10 -28.28
N ALA A 246 28.61 6.72 -27.86
CA ALA A 246 28.23 5.32 -27.74
C ALA A 246 28.29 4.58 -29.09
N VAL A 247 27.83 5.22 -30.17
CA VAL A 247 27.86 4.63 -31.52
C VAL A 247 29.30 4.57 -32.04
N GLU A 248 29.97 5.71 -32.12
CA GLU A 248 31.28 5.86 -32.78
C GLU A 248 32.43 5.26 -31.98
N GLY A 249 32.43 5.47 -30.66
CA GLY A 249 33.54 5.10 -29.77
C GLY A 249 33.36 3.73 -29.13
N ASP A 250 32.14 3.40 -28.75
CA ASP A 250 31.90 2.13 -28.05
C ASP A 250 31.46 1.03 -29.01
N GLY A 251 30.73 1.36 -30.09
CA GLY A 251 30.24 0.44 -31.12
C GLY A 251 28.76 0.05 -30.95
N ALA A 252 27.94 0.89 -30.34
CA ALA A 252 26.50 0.65 -30.21
C ALA A 252 25.80 0.75 -31.57
N ASP A 253 24.90 -0.19 -31.87
CA ASP A 253 23.98 -0.10 -33.00
C ASP A 253 22.55 0.29 -32.56
N VAL A 254 22.29 0.29 -31.25
CA VAL A 254 21.05 0.77 -30.64
C VAL A 254 21.33 1.61 -29.40
N ILE A 255 20.67 2.77 -29.29
CA ILE A 255 20.71 3.63 -28.10
C ILE A 255 19.44 3.44 -27.28
N VAL A 256 19.60 3.25 -25.97
CA VAL A 256 18.52 3.21 -25.00
C VAL A 256 18.57 4.47 -24.13
N LEU A 257 17.49 5.25 -24.09
CA LEU A 257 17.41 6.38 -23.17
C LEU A 257 17.25 5.88 -21.74
N GLY A 258 18.16 6.27 -20.86
CA GLY A 258 18.37 5.69 -19.55
C GLY A 258 17.69 6.40 -18.39
N CYS A 259 16.60 7.13 -18.64
CA CYS A 259 15.81 7.83 -17.62
C CYS A 259 14.38 8.06 -18.12
N ALA A 260 13.39 7.88 -17.23
CA ALA A 260 11.99 8.17 -17.55
C ALA A 260 11.76 9.66 -17.91
N GLY A 261 12.57 10.55 -17.34
CA GLY A 261 12.57 11.98 -17.64
C GLY A 261 13.05 12.35 -19.05
N MET A 262 13.62 11.40 -19.79
CA MET A 262 14.04 11.58 -21.19
C MET A 262 12.91 11.25 -22.19
N ALA A 263 11.70 11.02 -21.71
CA ALA A 263 10.52 10.84 -22.53
C ALA A 263 10.36 12.00 -23.55
N GLY A 264 10.06 11.66 -24.80
CA GLY A 264 9.96 12.63 -25.89
C GLY A 264 11.29 13.06 -26.54
N LEU A 265 12.45 12.62 -26.02
CA LEU A 265 13.75 12.99 -26.61
C LEU A 265 14.20 12.07 -27.76
N ARG A 266 13.46 10.99 -28.04
CA ARG A 266 13.80 9.98 -29.05
C ARG A 266 14.19 10.60 -30.40
N ALA A 267 13.32 11.42 -30.99
CA ALA A 267 13.56 12.01 -32.31
C ALA A 267 14.80 12.92 -32.35
N ARG A 268 15.08 13.65 -31.26
CA ARG A 268 16.28 14.50 -31.17
C ARG A 268 17.55 13.66 -31.14
N VAL A 269 17.54 12.55 -30.39
CA VAL A 269 18.68 11.63 -30.30
C VAL A 269 18.86 10.87 -31.61
N GLU A 270 17.78 10.40 -32.25
CA GLU A 270 17.81 9.77 -33.58
C GLU A 270 18.48 10.69 -34.59
N CYS A 271 18.05 11.96 -34.66
CA CYS A 271 18.67 12.97 -35.52
C CYS A 271 20.17 13.15 -35.22
N ALA A 272 20.54 13.18 -33.94
CA ALA A 272 21.94 13.36 -33.54
C ALA A 272 22.83 12.18 -33.94
N VAL A 273 22.37 10.93 -33.78
CA VAL A 273 23.17 9.74 -34.16
C VAL A 273 23.08 9.41 -35.65
N GLY A 274 22.47 10.29 -36.45
CA GLY A 274 22.39 10.21 -37.91
C GLY A 274 21.15 9.48 -38.45
N GLY A 275 20.18 9.14 -37.61
CA GLY A 275 18.93 8.43 -37.92
C GLY A 275 17.88 9.20 -38.71
N GLY A 276 18.28 10.24 -39.47
CA GLY A 276 17.37 11.07 -40.24
C GLY A 276 16.87 10.41 -41.55
N VAL A 277 15.73 10.92 -42.04
CA VAL A 277 14.95 10.48 -43.23
C VAL A 277 15.77 10.45 -44.54
N ASP A 278 16.99 11.00 -44.53
CA ASP A 278 17.89 11.13 -45.69
C ASP A 278 19.03 10.09 -45.72
N GLY A 279 18.97 9.03 -44.89
CA GLY A 279 19.74 7.80 -45.11
C GLY A 279 21.19 7.75 -44.59
N GLY A 280 21.54 8.51 -43.55
CA GLY A 280 22.93 8.62 -43.06
C GLY A 280 23.39 7.59 -42.01
N SER A 281 22.53 7.17 -41.08
CA SER A 281 22.88 6.22 -40.00
C SER A 281 21.66 5.41 -39.55
N LEU A 282 21.81 4.09 -39.39
CA LEU A 282 20.73 3.13 -39.10
C LEU A 282 20.55 2.85 -37.60
N VAL A 283 20.96 3.77 -36.72
CA VAL A 283 20.93 3.55 -35.26
C VAL A 283 19.51 3.72 -34.72
N ALA A 284 18.97 2.66 -34.13
CA ALA A 284 17.66 2.74 -33.47
C ALA A 284 17.79 3.41 -32.09
N VAL A 285 16.77 4.19 -31.70
CA VAL A 285 16.69 4.77 -30.35
C VAL A 285 15.45 4.23 -29.65
N VAL A 286 15.62 3.64 -28.47
CA VAL A 286 14.55 3.10 -27.64
C VAL A 286 14.17 4.09 -26.56
N GLU A 287 12.90 4.49 -26.55
CA GLU A 287 12.31 5.33 -25.52
C GLU A 287 11.68 4.45 -24.42
N PRO A 288 12.08 4.61 -23.15
CA PRO A 288 11.86 3.60 -22.13
C PRO A 288 10.42 3.45 -21.68
N VAL A 289 9.66 4.56 -21.59
CA VAL A 289 8.26 4.51 -21.16
C VAL A 289 7.43 3.83 -22.25
N ALA A 290 7.66 4.18 -23.52
CA ALA A 290 7.01 3.53 -24.65
C ALA A 290 7.28 2.02 -24.70
N ALA A 291 8.55 1.61 -24.60
CA ALA A 291 8.94 0.20 -24.63
C ALA A 291 8.27 -0.61 -23.50
N ALA A 292 8.22 -0.05 -22.28
CA ALA A 292 7.58 -0.70 -21.14
C ALA A 292 6.06 -0.78 -21.27
N VAL A 293 5.40 0.27 -21.76
CA VAL A 293 3.95 0.29 -21.98
C VAL A 293 3.52 -0.71 -23.05
N GLU A 294 4.24 -0.78 -24.18
CA GLU A 294 3.94 -1.74 -25.24
C GLU A 294 4.16 -3.19 -24.77
N CYS A 295 5.22 -3.44 -24.00
CA CYS A 295 5.46 -4.74 -23.39
C CYS A 295 4.32 -5.11 -22.42
N ALA A 296 3.93 -4.20 -21.53
CA ALA A 296 2.83 -4.40 -20.59
C ALA A 296 1.49 -4.67 -21.31
N ALA A 297 1.19 -3.89 -22.36
CA ALA A 297 0.00 -4.09 -23.20
C ALA A 297 -0.01 -5.47 -23.87
N SER A 298 1.15 -5.92 -24.37
CA SER A 298 1.30 -7.24 -24.98
C SER A 298 1.03 -8.37 -23.98
N LEU A 299 1.63 -8.29 -22.78
CA LEU A 299 1.42 -9.28 -21.72
C LEU A 299 -0.04 -9.34 -21.27
N ALA A 300 -0.68 -8.17 -21.09
CA ALA A 300 -2.09 -8.08 -20.71
C ALA A 300 -3.03 -8.67 -21.78
N ARG A 301 -2.82 -8.35 -23.07
CA ARG A 301 -3.62 -8.93 -24.17
C ARG A 301 -3.52 -10.44 -24.24
N GLN A 302 -2.33 -10.97 -24.00
CA GLN A 302 -2.07 -12.42 -23.96
C GLN A 302 -2.56 -13.09 -22.67
N ARG A 303 -3.05 -12.30 -21.70
CA ARG A 303 -3.48 -12.76 -20.36
C ARG A 303 -2.36 -13.50 -19.63
N LEU A 304 -1.13 -13.07 -19.85
CA LEU A 304 0.03 -13.55 -19.13
C LEU A 304 0.10 -12.86 -17.76
N PHE A 305 0.69 -13.56 -16.79
CA PHE A 305 0.77 -13.12 -15.41
C PHE A 305 2.14 -13.48 -14.82
N THR A 306 2.49 -12.81 -13.72
CA THR A 306 3.77 -13.07 -13.05
C THR A 306 3.82 -14.48 -12.47
N ALA A 307 4.81 -15.28 -12.88
CA ALA A 307 4.94 -16.68 -12.47
C ALA A 307 5.22 -16.81 -10.96
N LYS A 308 4.29 -17.44 -10.21
CA LYS A 308 4.33 -17.55 -8.74
C LYS A 308 5.01 -18.81 -8.19
N ARG A 309 5.71 -19.58 -9.03
CA ARG A 309 6.24 -20.91 -8.63
C ARG A 309 7.53 -20.83 -7.82
N CYS A 310 8.43 -19.90 -8.16
CA CYS A 310 9.78 -19.81 -7.59
C CYS A 310 10.01 -18.43 -6.97
N LEU A 311 11.04 -17.68 -7.41
CA LEU A 311 11.44 -16.38 -6.87
C LEU A 311 10.24 -15.48 -6.53
N TYR A 312 9.33 -15.29 -7.49
CA TYR A 312 8.16 -14.42 -7.32
C TYR A 312 6.96 -15.08 -6.63
N SER A 313 7.17 -16.15 -5.85
CA SER A 313 6.11 -16.75 -5.06
C SER A 313 5.48 -15.73 -4.11
N THR A 314 4.17 -15.80 -3.91
CA THR A 314 3.49 -14.90 -2.99
C THR A 314 4.05 -15.09 -1.57
N PRO A 315 4.43 -14.01 -0.87
CA PRO A 315 4.96 -14.10 0.49
C PRO A 315 4.01 -14.88 1.42
N LYS A 316 4.56 -15.83 2.19
CA LYS A 316 3.79 -16.72 3.09
C LYS A 316 3.23 -15.99 4.32
N VAL A 317 3.86 -14.90 4.70
CA VAL A 317 3.42 -14.04 5.78
C VAL A 317 2.66 -12.91 5.11
N SER A 318 1.39 -12.71 5.47
CA SER A 318 0.74 -11.44 5.18
C SER A 318 1.68 -10.35 5.68
N PRO A 319 2.13 -9.40 4.86
CA PRO A 319 2.91 -8.29 5.38
C PRO A 319 2.20 -7.78 6.63
N PRO A 320 2.90 -7.43 7.73
CA PRO A 320 2.29 -6.51 8.69
C PRO A 320 1.65 -5.41 7.85
N HIS A 321 0.42 -4.99 8.18
CA HIS A 321 -0.33 -4.06 7.34
C HIS A 321 0.66 -2.98 6.88
N LEU A 322 0.75 -2.64 5.59
CA LEU A 322 1.72 -1.61 5.14
C LEU A 322 1.51 -0.23 5.84
N ALA A 323 0.47 -0.13 6.66
CA ALA A 323 0.18 0.91 7.65
C ALA A 323 1.03 0.83 8.95
N ASP A 324 1.68 -0.30 9.23
CA ASP A 324 2.53 -0.56 10.40
C ASP A 324 4.02 -0.26 10.10
N LEU A 325 4.42 -0.33 8.82
CA LEU A 325 5.80 -0.06 8.36
C LEU A 325 6.02 1.38 7.88
N VAL A 326 4.96 2.18 7.84
CA VAL A 326 5.00 3.61 7.51
C VAL A 326 4.14 4.31 8.54
N PRO A 327 4.59 5.42 9.15
CA PRO A 327 3.73 6.20 10.04
C PRO A 327 2.40 6.50 9.32
N PRO A 328 1.25 6.37 10.00
CA PRO A 328 -0.05 6.43 9.36
C PRO A 328 -0.18 7.67 8.47
N LYS A 329 -0.39 7.44 7.17
CA LYS A 329 -0.74 8.47 6.18
C LYS A 329 -1.94 9.28 6.71
N ASN A 330 -1.83 10.60 6.66
CA ASN A 330 -2.81 11.62 7.08
C ASN A 330 -2.87 12.00 8.57
N GLN A 331 -1.75 11.99 9.27
CA GLN A 331 -1.57 12.99 10.33
C GLN A 331 -0.64 14.05 9.78
N ASP A 332 -1.16 15.24 9.49
CA ASP A 332 -0.33 16.43 9.63
C ASP A 332 0.20 16.37 11.06
N SER A 333 1.46 15.93 11.21
CA SER A 333 2.07 15.65 12.51
C SER A 333 2.02 16.91 13.38
N THR A 334 2.13 18.08 12.75
CA THR A 334 1.95 19.39 13.37
C THR A 334 0.52 19.57 13.91
N LYS A 335 -0.49 19.24 13.10
CA LYS A 335 -1.91 19.30 13.52
C LYS A 335 -2.23 18.29 14.62
N LEU A 336 -1.72 17.05 14.54
CA LEU A 336 -1.92 16.08 15.62
C LEU A 336 -1.22 16.57 16.90
N LEU A 337 0.03 17.03 16.83
CA LEU A 337 0.75 17.56 17.99
C LEU A 337 0.00 18.75 18.61
N ALA A 338 -0.58 19.63 17.79
CA ALA A 338 -1.42 20.71 18.26
C ALA A 338 -2.71 20.22 18.95
N LEU A 339 -3.39 19.22 18.38
CA LEU A 339 -4.59 18.62 18.96
C LEU A 339 -4.29 17.82 20.24
N ASP A 340 -3.17 17.08 20.30
CA ASP A 340 -2.72 16.35 21.49
C ASP A 340 -2.34 17.33 22.60
N LYS A 341 -1.58 18.39 22.27
CA LYS A 341 -1.23 19.45 23.21
C LYS A 341 -2.50 20.10 23.74
N TRP A 342 -3.45 20.45 22.88
CA TRP A 342 -4.74 21.00 23.31
C TRP A 342 -5.50 20.05 24.23
N PHE A 343 -5.69 18.78 23.84
CA PHE A 343 -6.49 17.82 24.60
C PHE A 343 -5.91 17.49 25.98
N TYR A 344 -4.57 17.39 26.07
CA TYR A 344 -3.88 17.05 27.32
C TYR A 344 -3.46 18.26 28.16
N ASN A 345 -3.43 19.48 27.60
CA ASN A 345 -3.17 20.69 28.37
C ASN A 345 -4.30 20.92 29.40
N ALA A 346 -3.90 20.93 30.67
CA ALA A 346 -4.79 20.88 31.82
C ALA A 346 -5.69 22.12 31.99
N LYS A 347 -5.36 23.23 31.34
CA LYS A 347 -6.14 24.48 31.46
C LYS A 347 -7.12 24.65 30.30
N GLU A 348 -6.60 24.71 29.07
CA GLU A 348 -7.38 25.01 27.87
C GLU A 348 -8.54 24.03 27.61
N ALA A 349 -8.31 22.71 27.70
CA ALA A 349 -9.36 21.73 27.44
C ALA A 349 -10.34 21.52 28.61
N ARG A 350 -9.97 21.94 29.83
CA ARG A 350 -10.84 21.85 31.02
C ARG A 350 -11.73 23.08 31.17
N GLU A 351 -11.23 24.26 30.78
CA GLU A 351 -11.96 25.52 30.84
C GLU A 351 -12.76 25.82 29.57
N ALA A 352 -12.52 25.07 28.47
CA ALA A 352 -13.30 25.21 27.24
C ALA A 352 -14.79 24.90 27.48
N PRO A 353 -15.71 25.73 26.95
CA PRO A 353 -17.12 25.40 26.96
C PRO A 353 -17.34 24.08 26.20
N VAL A 354 -18.05 23.14 26.82
CA VAL A 354 -18.38 21.88 26.17
C VAL A 354 -19.55 22.16 25.23
N ASP A 355 -19.24 22.51 23.98
CA ASP A 355 -20.19 22.84 22.92
C ASP A 355 -19.98 21.93 21.68
N LYS A 356 -20.68 22.19 20.57
CA LYS A 356 -20.50 21.42 19.34
C LYS A 356 -19.06 21.49 18.82
N ALA A 357 -18.41 22.65 18.90
CA ALA A 357 -17.05 22.84 18.42
C ALA A 357 -16.07 21.97 19.23
N TYR A 358 -16.25 21.92 20.56
CA TYR A 358 -15.52 21.03 21.45
C TYR A 358 -15.69 19.56 21.07
N VAL A 359 -16.94 19.10 20.92
CA VAL A 359 -17.24 17.69 20.57
C VAL A 359 -16.61 17.32 19.22
N CYS A 360 -16.71 18.19 18.21
CA CYS A 360 -16.09 17.98 16.91
C CYS A 360 -14.57 17.92 17.01
N LYS A 361 -13.95 18.80 17.80
CA LYS A 361 -12.50 18.84 18.00
C LYS A 361 -11.98 17.60 18.73
N VAL A 362 -12.71 17.08 19.73
CA VAL A 362 -12.40 15.79 20.37
C VAL A 362 -12.54 14.63 19.39
N ALA A 363 -13.58 14.63 18.55
CA ALA A 363 -13.77 13.59 17.54
C ALA A 363 -12.64 13.61 16.50
N GLU A 364 -12.24 14.78 16.03
CA GLU A 364 -11.10 14.98 15.13
C GLU A 364 -9.80 14.50 15.77
N TRP A 365 -9.51 14.93 17.00
CA TRP A 365 -8.34 14.47 17.76
C TRP A 365 -8.28 12.95 17.89
N LYS A 366 -9.38 12.32 18.32
CA LYS A 366 -9.45 10.86 18.52
C LYS A 366 -9.31 10.09 17.22
N LEU A 367 -9.93 10.57 16.13
CA LEU A 367 -9.80 9.96 14.81
C LEU A 367 -8.41 10.17 14.21
N SER A 368 -7.77 11.30 14.53
CA SER A 368 -6.39 11.56 14.13
C SER A 368 -5.46 10.55 14.77
N ARG A 369 -5.60 10.25 16.07
CA ARG A 369 -4.74 9.27 16.78
C ARG A 369 -4.98 7.78 16.47
N GLY A 370 -6.19 7.44 16.06
CA GLY A 370 -6.65 6.05 15.98
C GLY A 370 -6.70 5.49 14.56
N THR A 371 -7.38 4.36 14.40
CA THR A 371 -7.69 3.81 13.08
C THR A 371 -8.58 4.80 12.31
N PHE A 372 -8.15 5.18 11.11
CA PHE A 372 -8.95 6.03 10.22
C PHE A 372 -10.30 5.38 9.94
N ARG A 373 -11.39 6.12 10.16
CA ARG A 373 -12.77 5.68 9.87
C ARG A 373 -13.47 6.73 9.02
N PRO A 374 -13.61 6.51 7.71
CA PRO A 374 -14.20 7.49 6.81
C PRO A 374 -15.64 7.81 7.23
N GLY A 375 -16.01 9.09 7.19
CA GLY A 375 -17.37 9.57 7.48
C GLY A 375 -17.73 9.71 8.97
N LEU A 376 -16.92 9.23 9.92
CA LEU A 376 -17.26 9.38 11.34
C LEU A 376 -17.17 10.85 11.81
N LEU A 377 -16.16 11.59 11.33
CA LEU A 377 -16.03 13.02 11.61
C LEU A 377 -17.18 13.83 11.00
N GLN A 378 -17.57 13.51 9.76
CA GLN A 378 -18.71 14.16 9.10
C GLN A 378 -20.01 13.91 9.88
N LYS A 379 -20.23 12.69 10.40
CA LYS A 379 -21.37 12.38 11.27
C LYS A 379 -21.34 13.23 12.55
N ALA A 380 -20.18 13.35 13.21
CA ALA A 380 -20.04 14.21 14.39
C ALA A 380 -20.38 15.68 14.06
N GLN A 381 -19.87 16.19 12.93
CA GLN A 381 -20.12 17.56 12.44
C GLN A 381 -21.59 17.80 12.04
N SER A 382 -22.31 16.76 11.62
CA SER A 382 -23.70 16.87 11.18
C SER A 382 -24.72 17.07 12.30
N ASN A 383 -24.33 16.84 13.57
CA ASN A 383 -25.21 17.09 14.72
C ASN A 383 -25.54 18.59 14.85
N SER A 384 -26.79 18.93 15.19
CA SER A 384 -27.19 20.31 15.46
C SER A 384 -26.69 20.79 16.83
N GLU A 385 -26.50 22.10 16.99
CA GLU A 385 -26.09 22.71 18.28
C GLU A 385 -27.06 22.33 19.41
N ALA A 386 -28.37 22.38 19.12
CA ALA A 386 -29.42 22.00 20.05
C ALA A 386 -29.35 20.53 20.48
N ALA A 387 -29.00 19.62 19.56
CA ALA A 387 -28.84 18.20 19.89
C ALA A 387 -27.63 17.97 20.81
N VAL A 388 -26.50 18.66 20.54
CA VAL A 388 -25.29 18.60 21.38
C VAL A 388 -25.58 19.15 22.78
N GLN A 389 -26.18 20.34 22.88
CA GLN A 389 -26.59 20.96 24.14
C GLN A 389 -27.51 20.05 24.96
N LYS A 390 -28.52 19.44 24.31
CA LYS A 390 -29.45 18.50 24.95
C LYS A 390 -28.72 17.26 25.50
N ALA A 391 -27.82 16.67 24.72
CA ALA A 391 -27.05 15.50 25.12
C ALA A 391 -26.13 15.79 26.30
N LEU A 392 -25.44 16.94 26.28
CA LEU A 392 -24.52 17.36 27.33
C LEU A 392 -25.25 17.71 28.62
N LYS A 393 -26.40 18.40 28.54
CA LYS A 393 -27.24 18.67 29.71
C LYS A 393 -27.69 17.37 30.37
N ALA A 394 -28.26 16.45 29.59
CA ALA A 394 -28.68 15.14 30.08
C ALA A 394 -27.53 14.34 30.70
N ALA A 395 -26.32 14.43 30.13
CA ALA A 395 -25.14 13.79 30.69
C ALA A 395 -24.72 14.42 32.03
N SER A 396 -24.73 15.75 32.13
CA SER A 396 -24.35 16.47 33.35
C SER A 396 -25.26 16.21 34.54
N GLU A 397 -26.56 15.98 34.31
CA GLU A 397 -27.54 15.69 35.36
C GLU A 397 -27.32 14.32 36.03
N VAL A 398 -26.71 13.37 35.31
CA VAL A 398 -26.55 11.98 35.79
C VAL A 398 -25.09 11.59 36.06
N ILE A 399 -24.12 12.45 35.73
CA ILE A 399 -22.68 12.09 35.77
C ILE A 399 -22.17 11.79 37.18
N ASP A 400 -22.77 12.42 38.20
CA ASP A 400 -22.41 12.19 39.60
C ASP A 400 -22.95 10.87 40.15
N GLU A 401 -24.08 10.39 39.62
CA GLU A 401 -24.71 9.14 40.03
C GLU A 401 -24.18 7.94 39.24
N ASP A 402 -24.13 8.07 37.91
CA ASP A 402 -23.79 6.98 37.00
C ASP A 402 -23.10 7.52 35.73
N PRO A 403 -21.75 7.52 35.71
CA PRO A 403 -20.98 7.90 34.54
C PRO A 403 -21.33 7.12 33.27
N ALA A 404 -21.80 5.87 33.36
CA ALA A 404 -22.19 5.09 32.19
C ALA A 404 -23.51 5.59 31.58
N LYS A 405 -24.44 6.10 32.39
CA LYS A 405 -25.64 6.80 31.87
C LYS A 405 -25.26 8.11 31.18
N ALA A 406 -24.28 8.84 31.71
CA ALA A 406 -23.78 10.06 31.07
C ALA A 406 -23.17 9.76 29.68
N ILE A 407 -22.38 8.69 29.56
CA ILE A 407 -21.87 8.22 28.26
C ILE A 407 -23.00 7.81 27.33
N LYS A 408 -23.99 7.06 27.83
CA LYS A 408 -25.16 6.63 27.05
C LYS A 408 -25.93 7.82 26.49
N ALA A 409 -26.09 8.90 27.25
CA ALA A 409 -26.77 10.11 26.80
C ALA A 409 -26.12 10.73 25.55
N LEU A 410 -24.78 10.74 25.47
CA LEU A 410 -24.06 11.19 24.27
C LEU A 410 -24.16 10.15 23.14
N ASP A 411 -23.91 8.88 23.46
CA ASP A 411 -23.89 7.76 22.50
C ASP A 411 -25.20 7.59 21.74
N THR A 412 -26.34 7.69 22.44
CA THR A 412 -27.66 7.52 21.82
C THR A 412 -28.17 8.75 21.10
N THR A 413 -27.65 9.94 21.44
CA THR A 413 -28.20 11.21 20.92
C THR A 413 -27.37 11.75 19.75
N LEU A 414 -26.06 11.53 19.74
CA LEU A 414 -25.15 12.16 18.79
C LEU A 414 -24.65 11.18 17.72
N ALA A 415 -24.91 11.51 16.46
CA ALA A 415 -24.42 10.73 15.33
C ALA A 415 -22.88 10.72 15.30
N GLY A 416 -22.29 9.53 15.20
CA GLY A 416 -20.85 9.35 15.10
C GLY A 416 -20.08 9.41 16.43
N ILE A 417 -20.77 9.59 17.56
CA ILE A 417 -20.18 9.59 18.89
C ILE A 417 -20.54 8.28 19.59
N GLY A 418 -19.59 7.32 19.64
CA GLY A 418 -19.76 6.08 20.43
C GLY A 418 -19.23 6.21 21.85
N PRO A 419 -19.33 5.15 22.70
CA PRO A 419 -18.89 5.19 24.10
C PRO A 419 -17.44 5.66 24.28
N ALA A 420 -16.54 5.23 23.39
CA ALA A 420 -15.14 5.66 23.43
C ALA A 420 -14.98 7.16 23.15
N THR A 421 -15.70 7.72 22.19
CA THR A 421 -15.63 9.17 21.89
C THR A 421 -16.33 9.98 22.97
N ALA A 422 -17.48 9.53 23.45
CA ALA A 422 -18.19 10.15 24.58
C ALA A 422 -17.32 10.20 25.85
N SER A 423 -16.52 9.16 26.12
CA SER A 423 -15.60 9.16 27.27
C SER A 423 -14.50 10.20 27.13
N ALA A 424 -14.00 10.44 25.91
CA ALA A 424 -13.01 11.48 25.64
C ALA A 424 -13.58 12.88 25.88
N VAL A 425 -14.84 13.10 25.45
CA VAL A 425 -15.55 14.36 25.66
C VAL A 425 -15.72 14.66 27.15
N LEU A 426 -16.20 13.68 27.93
CA LEU A 426 -16.53 13.90 29.34
C LEU A 426 -15.32 13.89 30.27
N CYS A 427 -14.23 13.19 29.96
CA CYS A 427 -13.10 13.05 30.88
C CYS A 427 -12.38 14.38 31.22
N ARG A 428 -12.48 15.41 30.37
CA ARG A 428 -11.85 16.72 30.62
C ARG A 428 -12.71 17.65 31.46
N ALA A 429 -14.01 17.64 31.22
CA ALA A 429 -14.95 18.35 32.08
C ALA A 429 -15.07 17.68 33.46
N PHE A 430 -14.96 16.35 33.55
CA PHE A 430 -15.19 15.58 34.79
C PHE A 430 -14.09 14.55 35.08
N PRO A 431 -12.81 14.98 35.28
CA PRO A 431 -11.65 14.08 35.39
C PRO A 431 -11.66 13.17 36.62
N THR A 432 -12.46 13.50 37.65
CA THR A 432 -12.67 12.69 38.86
C THR A 432 -13.78 11.66 38.71
N LYS A 433 -14.59 11.76 37.65
CA LYS A 433 -15.77 10.90 37.42
C LYS A 433 -15.60 10.01 36.20
N VAL A 434 -15.01 10.54 35.13
CA VAL A 434 -14.86 9.85 33.84
C VAL A 434 -13.39 9.78 33.44
N ALA A 435 -12.95 8.58 33.10
CA ALA A 435 -11.66 8.32 32.46
C ALA A 435 -11.84 8.04 30.96
N PHE A 436 -10.87 8.45 30.15
CA PHE A 436 -10.86 8.15 28.72
C PHE A 436 -10.57 6.65 28.46
N MET A 437 -11.53 5.94 27.86
CA MET A 437 -11.40 4.49 27.54
C MET A 437 -10.59 4.24 26.25
N SER A 438 -9.30 4.57 26.27
CA SER A 438 -8.38 4.20 25.19
C SER A 438 -8.06 2.70 25.19
N ASP A 439 -7.71 2.16 24.01
CA ASP A 439 -7.35 0.75 23.85
C ASP A 439 -6.16 0.37 24.73
N GLU A 440 -5.12 1.21 24.75
CA GLU A 440 -3.94 0.97 25.58
C GLU A 440 -4.27 0.98 27.08
N ALA A 441 -5.16 1.87 27.54
CA ALA A 441 -5.56 1.90 28.94
C ALA A 441 -6.40 0.66 29.32
N MET A 442 -7.31 0.22 28.45
CA MET A 442 -8.12 -0.99 28.68
C MET A 442 -7.27 -2.27 28.70
N LEU A 443 -6.25 -2.36 27.85
CA LEU A 443 -5.27 -3.45 27.90
C LEU A 443 -4.37 -3.33 29.13
N GLY A 444 -3.92 -2.11 29.45
CA GLY A 444 -3.06 -1.84 30.60
C GLY A 444 -3.71 -2.20 31.94
N CYS A 445 -5.03 -2.00 32.06
CA CYS A 445 -5.78 -2.39 33.25
C CYS A 445 -6.13 -3.88 33.32
N GLY A 446 -5.79 -4.67 32.28
CA GLY A 446 -6.05 -6.10 32.23
C GLY A 446 -7.50 -6.46 31.92
N LEU A 447 -8.30 -5.53 31.37
CA LEU A 447 -9.68 -5.81 30.98
C LEU A 447 -9.77 -6.76 29.78
N PHE A 448 -8.77 -6.67 28.89
CA PHE A 448 -8.58 -7.55 27.74
C PHE A 448 -7.13 -8.00 27.67
N SER A 449 -6.90 -9.19 27.09
CA SER A 449 -5.54 -9.71 26.91
C SER A 449 -4.96 -9.28 25.56
N LYS A 450 -5.81 -9.07 24.55
CA LYS A 450 -5.42 -8.72 23.19
C LYS A 450 -6.29 -7.58 22.64
N ALA A 451 -5.70 -6.75 21.77
CA ALA A 451 -6.40 -5.63 21.15
C ALA A 451 -7.64 -6.07 20.34
N SER A 452 -7.57 -7.25 19.69
CA SER A 452 -8.67 -7.82 18.92
C SER A 452 -9.92 -8.19 19.74
N GLU A 453 -9.81 -8.25 21.07
CA GLU A 453 -10.89 -8.62 21.98
C GLU A 453 -11.66 -7.40 22.50
N ILE A 454 -11.13 -6.19 22.29
CA ILE A 454 -11.68 -4.96 22.85
C ILE A 454 -13.09 -4.72 22.31
N LYS A 455 -14.02 -4.46 23.22
CA LYS A 455 -15.40 -4.09 22.91
C LYS A 455 -15.65 -2.64 23.27
N TYR A 456 -16.24 -1.89 22.35
CA TYR A 456 -16.54 -0.47 22.53
C TYR A 456 -17.97 -0.24 23.00
N ASP A 457 -18.41 -0.98 24.01
CA ASP A 457 -19.77 -0.93 24.56
C ASP A 457 -19.83 -0.29 25.96
N LEU A 458 -21.03 0.09 26.39
CA LEU A 458 -21.27 0.75 27.69
C LEU A 458 -20.87 -0.13 28.88
N LYS A 459 -21.02 -1.45 28.77
CA LYS A 459 -20.65 -2.40 29.85
C LYS A 459 -19.13 -2.41 30.05
N THR A 460 -18.39 -2.38 28.94
CA THR A 460 -16.93 -2.31 28.95
C THR A 460 -16.47 -0.98 29.50
N PHE A 461 -17.07 0.14 29.08
CA PHE A 461 -16.78 1.47 29.67
C PHE A 461 -17.00 1.47 31.19
N ALA A 462 -18.16 1.01 31.68
CA ALA A 462 -18.49 1.03 33.10
C ALA A 462 -17.46 0.28 33.93
N ARG A 463 -17.10 -0.93 33.48
CA ARG A 463 -16.08 -1.76 34.16
C ARG A 463 -14.69 -1.13 34.10
N PHE A 464 -14.31 -0.56 32.96
CA PHE A 464 -13.04 0.16 32.83
C PHE A 464 -12.97 1.35 33.78
N ASN A 465 -14.01 2.20 33.78
CA ASN A 465 -14.08 3.41 34.58
C ASN A 465 -14.05 3.08 36.08
N GLU A 466 -14.86 2.12 36.54
CA GLU A 466 -14.83 1.63 37.92
C GLU A 466 -13.42 1.17 38.32
N THR A 467 -12.77 0.38 37.47
CA THR A 467 -11.43 -0.16 37.72
C THR A 467 -10.38 0.94 37.93
N VAL A 468 -10.36 1.97 37.07
CA VAL A 468 -9.38 3.06 37.21
C VAL A 468 -9.73 4.03 38.34
N GLN A 469 -11.01 4.21 38.66
CA GLN A 469 -11.43 5.03 39.80
C GLN A 469 -11.09 4.37 41.14
N MET A 470 -11.32 3.05 41.27
CA MET A 470 -10.88 2.29 42.45
C MET A 470 -9.37 2.41 42.65
N LYS A 471 -8.59 2.33 41.56
CA LYS A 471 -7.13 2.49 41.67
C LYS A 471 -6.73 3.90 42.05
N ALA A 472 -7.41 4.92 41.53
CA ALA A 472 -7.16 6.30 41.93
C ALA A 472 -7.45 6.53 43.42
N GLN A 473 -8.53 5.93 43.95
CA GLN A 473 -8.85 5.97 45.38
C GLN A 473 -7.77 5.29 46.23
N GLU A 474 -7.26 4.13 45.79
CA GLU A 474 -6.16 3.43 46.47
C GLU A 474 -4.87 4.26 46.50
N LEU A 475 -4.55 4.96 45.41
CA LEU A 475 -3.34 5.78 45.30
C LEU A 475 -3.44 7.13 46.04
N GLY A 476 -4.64 7.61 46.32
CA GLY A 476 -4.88 8.90 46.97
C GLY A 476 -4.52 10.11 46.09
N ALA A 477 -4.67 11.32 46.64
CA ALA A 477 -4.37 12.55 45.91
C ALA A 477 -2.88 12.62 45.49
N PRO A 478 -2.55 13.11 44.28
CA PRO A 478 -3.42 13.82 43.32
C PRO A 478 -4.04 12.93 42.22
N TRP A 479 -4.10 11.61 42.42
CA TRP A 479 -4.57 10.69 41.40
C TRP A 479 -6.09 10.77 41.19
N THR A 480 -6.49 10.91 39.93
CA THR A 480 -7.86 10.69 39.45
C THR A 480 -7.91 9.49 38.51
N GLY A 481 -9.09 8.90 38.30
CA GLY A 481 -9.24 7.79 37.35
C GLY A 481 -8.70 8.10 35.96
N ASP A 482 -8.82 9.35 35.48
CA ASP A 482 -8.22 9.77 34.23
C ASP A 482 -6.68 9.78 34.27
N THR A 483 -6.05 10.24 35.35
CA THR A 483 -4.59 10.20 35.47
C THR A 483 -4.05 8.77 35.56
N VAL A 484 -4.80 7.85 36.19
CA VAL A 484 -4.50 6.41 36.17
C VAL A 484 -4.61 5.87 34.74
N ALA A 485 -5.68 6.18 34.02
CA ALA A 485 -5.84 5.77 32.63
C ALA A 485 -4.71 6.29 31.73
N LYS A 486 -4.25 7.52 31.94
CA LYS A 486 -3.07 8.09 31.25
C LYS A 486 -1.79 7.34 31.58
N ALA A 487 -1.56 6.99 32.84
CA ALA A 487 -0.37 6.23 33.24
C ALA A 487 -0.35 4.83 32.62
N LEU A 488 -1.51 4.17 32.55
CA LEU A 488 -1.67 2.89 31.86
C LEU A 488 -1.40 3.01 30.36
N TRP A 489 -1.96 4.05 29.73
CA TRP A 489 -1.71 4.37 28.31
C TRP A 489 -0.22 4.61 28.04
N ALA A 490 0.46 5.43 28.86
CA ALA A 490 1.87 5.75 28.71
C ALA A 490 2.73 4.49 28.86
N THR A 491 2.48 3.70 29.90
CA THR A 491 3.22 2.45 30.13
C THR A 491 3.06 1.49 28.96
N ARG A 492 1.84 1.32 28.45
CA ARG A 492 1.59 0.42 27.33
C ARG A 492 2.18 0.92 26.03
N THR A 493 2.14 2.24 25.78
CA THR A 493 2.74 2.86 24.60
C THR A 493 4.27 2.68 24.61
N LEU A 494 4.91 2.90 25.76
CA LEU A 494 6.36 2.68 25.93
C LEU A 494 6.76 1.19 25.84
N GLN A 495 5.84 0.27 26.10
CA GLN A 495 6.10 -1.16 25.98
C GLN A 495 5.72 -1.76 24.62
N LYS A 496 5.23 -0.97 23.63
CA LYS A 496 4.92 -1.49 22.29
C LYS A 496 6.13 -2.10 21.59
N ASP A 497 7.35 -1.75 22.01
CA ASP A 497 8.62 -2.32 21.52
C ASP A 497 9.06 -3.62 22.23
N ALA A 498 8.31 -4.09 23.23
CA ALA A 498 8.64 -5.31 23.99
C ALA A 498 7.79 -6.52 23.54
N ALA A 499 8.43 -7.68 23.40
CA ALA A 499 7.88 -8.91 22.79
C ALA A 499 6.61 -9.51 23.44
N ALA A 500 6.16 -9.02 24.60
CA ALA A 500 4.87 -9.36 25.21
C ALA A 500 4.57 -8.39 26.38
N PRO A 501 3.82 -7.30 26.17
CA PRO A 501 3.56 -6.37 27.25
C PRO A 501 2.50 -6.95 28.20
N LYS A 502 2.91 -7.21 29.44
CA LYS A 502 2.07 -7.78 30.50
C LYS A 502 1.11 -6.70 31.05
N PRO A 503 -0.13 -7.06 31.43
CA PRO A 503 -1.02 -6.10 32.09
C PRO A 503 -0.38 -5.64 33.41
N VAL A 504 -0.35 -4.33 33.61
CA VAL A 504 0.30 -3.69 34.77
C VAL A 504 -0.64 -3.71 35.98
N MET A 505 -1.95 -3.79 35.74
CA MET A 505 -2.97 -3.88 36.77
C MET A 505 -3.88 -5.11 36.54
N LYS A 506 -4.42 -5.65 37.62
CA LYS A 506 -5.41 -6.74 37.60
C LYS A 506 -6.80 -6.17 37.87
N VAL A 507 -7.78 -6.55 37.04
CA VAL A 507 -9.19 -6.20 37.27
C VAL A 507 -9.74 -6.98 38.46
N PRO A 508 -10.45 -6.34 39.41
CA PRO A 508 -11.17 -7.04 40.47
C PRO A 508 -12.19 -8.05 39.90
N ALA A 509 -12.35 -9.20 40.56
CA ALA A 509 -13.34 -10.20 40.18
C ALA A 509 -14.77 -9.61 40.31
N ALA A 510 -15.62 -9.81 39.31
CA ALA A 510 -16.98 -9.27 39.30
C ALA A 510 -17.80 -9.85 40.47
N LYS A 511 -18.34 -8.99 41.35
CA LYS A 511 -19.41 -9.39 42.27
C LYS A 511 -20.67 -9.66 41.43
N VAL A 512 -21.08 -10.92 41.36
CA VAL A 512 -22.35 -11.32 40.74
C VAL A 512 -23.49 -10.82 41.63
N SER A 513 -24.09 -9.67 41.30
CA SER A 513 -25.35 -9.23 41.90
C SER A 513 -26.53 -9.83 41.14
N GLY A 514 -26.95 -11.03 41.56
CA GLY A 514 -28.26 -11.59 41.25
C GLY A 514 -29.24 -11.26 42.39
N SER A 515 -30.40 -10.71 42.05
CA SER A 515 -31.44 -10.30 42.99
C SER A 515 -32.33 -11.46 43.47
N THR A 516 -33.02 -11.19 44.59
CA THR A 516 -34.16 -11.89 45.22
C THR A 516 -33.88 -12.94 46.29
N GLY A 517 -34.32 -12.64 47.52
CA GLY A 517 -34.32 -13.55 48.66
C GLY A 517 -34.37 -12.81 50.00
N VAL A 518 -35.56 -12.36 50.39
CA VAL A 518 -35.85 -11.82 51.73
C VAL A 518 -35.42 -12.82 52.81
N LYS A 519 -34.54 -12.41 53.74
CA LYS A 519 -34.62 -12.84 55.15
C LYS A 519 -34.28 -11.67 56.07
N LYS A 520 -35.32 -11.15 56.74
CA LYS A 520 -35.21 -10.46 58.03
C LYS A 520 -34.44 -11.36 58.99
N THR A 521 -33.43 -10.84 59.68
CA THR A 521 -33.19 -11.18 61.08
C THR A 521 -32.68 -9.93 61.80
N ILE A 522 -33.42 -9.53 62.82
CA ILE A 522 -33.08 -8.50 63.79
C ILE A 522 -32.22 -9.16 64.89
N ALA A 523 -31.09 -8.54 65.25
CA ALA A 523 -30.51 -8.53 66.61
C ALA A 523 -29.29 -7.58 66.58
N LYS A 524 -29.41 -6.33 67.06
CA LYS A 524 -29.16 -5.86 68.43
C LYS A 524 -27.78 -6.20 69.02
N ASN A 525 -27.10 -5.11 69.39
CA ASN A 525 -26.15 -4.93 70.50
C ASN A 525 -24.67 -5.24 70.29
N GLY A 526 -23.85 -4.24 70.63
CA GLY A 526 -22.54 -4.49 71.22
C GLY A 526 -21.50 -3.40 71.00
N LYS A 527 -21.64 -2.26 71.68
CA LYS A 527 -20.47 -1.45 72.08
C LYS A 527 -19.51 -2.34 72.87
N LYS A 528 -18.24 -2.38 72.47
CA LYS A 528 -17.09 -2.02 73.31
C LYS A 528 -15.84 -1.94 72.46
#